data_AF-A0A0D0CSW4-F1
#
_entry.id   AF-A0A0D0CSW4-F1
#
_cell.length_a   1.000
_cell.length_b   1.000
_cell.length_c   1.000
_cell.angle_alpha   90.00
_cell.angle_beta   90.00
_cell.angle_gamma   90.00
#
_symmetry.space_group_name_H-M   'P 1'
#
loop_
_entity.id
_entity.type
_entity.pdbx_description
1 polymer ?
#
loop_
_entity_poly.entity_id
_entity_poly.type
_entity_poly.pdbx_seq_one_letter_code
_entity_poly.pdbx_strand_id
1 'polypeptide(L)'
;KQARTVLELGEELQILEIADMLQQFLYQQENTNNPRDLANVHLNECPHYDGRISVFNSAAATFYAPSDISGITGMCREYIHSCPSWRNGYAQLDCAFVTTNPELEGMLGLDIVHILAFFSFMQHGKYYPCAVVRWFVRLEEPDPDTGMWIIHPGLNANNQPDMSIIHLDTIYCVAHLIPVYGTQ
;
A
#
# COMPACT_ATOMS: atom_id res chain seq x y z
N LYS A 1 -4.27 11.24 19.48
CA LYS A 1 -5.61 11.22 18.84
C LYS A 1 -5.37 10.68 17.43
N GLN A 2 -6.23 9.84 16.90
CA GLN A 2 -6.15 9.41 15.50
C GLN A 2 -7.03 10.32 14.65
N ALA A 3 -6.58 10.60 13.42
CA ALA A 3 -7.33 11.34 12.43
C ALA A 3 -8.75 10.77 12.21
N ARG A 4 -9.71 11.66 11.99
CA ARG A 4 -11.12 11.35 11.72
C ARG A 4 -11.59 11.87 10.37
N THR A 5 -10.76 12.66 9.69
CA THR A 5 -10.96 13.12 8.32
C THR A 5 -9.72 12.82 7.49
N VAL A 6 -9.87 12.86 6.18
CA VAL A 6 -8.77 12.65 5.23
C VAL A 6 -7.70 13.74 5.36
N LEU A 7 -8.14 14.99 5.59
CA LEU A 7 -7.23 16.12 5.82
C LEU A 7 -6.44 15.98 7.11
N GLU A 8 -7.08 15.59 8.23
CA GLU A 8 -6.39 15.31 9.49
C GLU A 8 -5.35 14.19 9.31
N LEU A 9 -5.64 13.16 8.51
CA LEU A 9 -4.69 12.09 8.21
C LEU A 9 -3.50 12.60 7.39
N GLY A 10 -3.75 13.50 6.42
CA GLY A 10 -2.71 14.17 5.66
C GLY A 10 -1.79 15.00 6.53
N GLU A 11 -2.34 15.74 7.50
CA GLU A 11 -1.55 16.50 8.47
C GLU A 11 -0.70 15.57 9.35
N GLU A 12 -1.26 14.47 9.87
CA GLU A 12 -0.53 13.48 10.69
C GLU A 12 0.62 12.83 9.91
N LEU A 13 0.41 12.53 8.62
CA LEU A 13 1.41 11.90 7.75
C LEU A 13 2.35 12.90 7.04
N GLN A 14 2.08 14.20 7.15
CA GLN A 14 2.74 15.27 6.38
C GLN A 14 2.62 15.12 4.86
N ILE A 15 1.43 14.71 4.39
CA ILE A 15 1.08 14.52 2.98
C ILE A 15 -0.07 15.47 2.61
N LEU A 16 0.26 16.54 1.88
CA LEU A 16 -0.71 17.56 1.47
C LEU A 16 -1.71 17.04 0.43
N GLU A 17 -1.29 16.11 -0.43
CA GLU A 17 -2.03 15.63 -1.60
C GLU A 17 -2.94 14.42 -1.29
N ILE A 18 -3.15 14.10 -0.01
CA ILE A 18 -3.89 12.89 0.38
C ILE A 18 -5.36 12.90 -0.09
N ALA A 19 -5.97 14.08 -0.18
CA ALA A 19 -7.33 14.21 -0.70
C ALA A 19 -7.38 13.91 -2.20
N ASP A 20 -6.38 14.34 -2.96
CA ASP A 20 -6.29 14.10 -4.40
C ASP A 20 -6.04 12.61 -4.68
N MET A 21 -5.16 11.98 -3.89
CA MET A 21 -4.95 10.52 -3.95
C MET A 21 -6.24 9.75 -3.66
N LEU A 22 -7.05 10.20 -2.71
CA LEU A 22 -8.32 9.53 -2.37
C LEU A 22 -9.33 9.64 -3.51
N GLN A 23 -9.42 10.81 -4.13
CA GLN A 23 -10.30 11.06 -5.28
C GLN A 23 -9.91 10.18 -6.47
N GLN A 24 -8.61 10.09 -6.77
CA GLN A 24 -8.09 9.20 -7.82
C GLN A 24 -8.37 7.72 -7.50
N PHE A 25 -8.11 7.29 -6.25
CA PHE A 25 -8.44 5.95 -5.79
C PHE A 25 -9.92 5.62 -6.00
N LEU A 26 -10.83 6.50 -5.59
CA LEU A 26 -12.25 6.30 -5.77
C LEU A 26 -12.67 6.22 -7.23
N TYR A 27 -12.09 7.07 -8.08
CA TYR A 27 -12.30 7.00 -9.52
C TYR A 27 -11.92 5.60 -10.07
N GLN A 28 -10.77 5.05 -9.68
CA GLN A 28 -10.36 3.68 -10.08
C GLN A 28 -11.36 2.62 -9.59
N GLN A 29 -11.83 2.74 -8.35
CA GLN A 29 -12.75 1.77 -7.74
C GLN A 29 -14.15 1.78 -8.37
N GLU A 30 -14.59 2.93 -8.89
CA GLU A 30 -15.90 3.07 -9.54
C GLU A 30 -15.84 2.81 -11.06
N ASN A 31 -14.64 2.87 -11.66
CA ASN A 31 -14.44 2.75 -13.12
C ASN A 31 -13.50 1.59 -13.52
N THR A 32 -13.59 0.44 -12.86
CA THR A 32 -12.67 -0.70 -13.06
C THR A 32 -12.58 -1.21 -14.51
N ASN A 33 -13.63 -1.02 -15.32
CA ASN A 33 -13.66 -1.44 -16.74
C ASN A 33 -13.21 -0.35 -17.73
N ASN A 34 -12.81 0.83 -17.24
CA ASN A 34 -12.41 1.94 -18.08
C ASN A 34 -10.90 1.87 -18.38
N PRO A 35 -10.48 1.68 -19.64
CA PRO A 35 -9.06 1.53 -19.99
C PRO A 35 -8.28 2.86 -19.96
N ARG A 36 -8.89 3.95 -19.49
CA ARG A 36 -8.21 5.24 -19.39
C ARG A 36 -7.13 5.20 -18.33
N ASP A 37 -5.94 5.62 -18.71
CA ASP A 37 -4.85 5.89 -17.78
C ASP A 37 -5.22 7.07 -16.86
N LEU A 38 -4.97 6.90 -15.56
CA LEU A 38 -5.22 7.89 -14.52
C LEU A 38 -4.43 9.17 -14.72
N ALA A 39 -3.26 9.09 -15.36
CA ALA A 39 -2.49 10.27 -15.73
C ALA A 39 -3.27 11.24 -16.63
N ASN A 40 -4.31 10.76 -17.32
CA ASN A 40 -5.16 11.55 -18.20
C ASN A 40 -6.51 11.94 -17.56
N VAL A 41 -6.77 11.58 -16.30
CA VAL A 41 -8.01 11.92 -15.60
C VAL A 41 -7.78 13.19 -14.79
N HIS A 42 -8.52 14.25 -15.12
CA HIS A 42 -8.47 15.48 -14.34
C HIS A 42 -9.16 15.28 -12.98
N LEU A 43 -8.58 15.85 -11.91
CA LEU A 43 -9.16 15.76 -10.55
C LEU A 43 -10.62 16.23 -10.48
N ASN A 44 -11.02 17.16 -11.32
CA ASN A 44 -12.41 17.65 -11.38
C ASN A 44 -13.42 16.58 -11.85
N GLU A 45 -12.95 15.51 -12.49
CA GLU A 45 -13.76 14.36 -12.90
C GLU A 45 -13.85 13.29 -11.80
N CYS A 46 -13.00 13.38 -10.77
CA CYS A 46 -12.94 12.41 -9.69
C CYS A 46 -14.02 12.67 -8.63
N PRO A 47 -14.58 11.60 -8.03
CA PRO A 47 -15.57 11.75 -6.97
C PRO A 47 -14.92 12.31 -5.69
N HIS A 48 -15.54 13.32 -5.11
CA HIS A 48 -15.08 13.95 -3.88
C HIS A 48 -15.54 13.18 -2.62
N TYR A 49 -14.73 13.22 -1.56
CA TYR A 49 -15.06 12.61 -0.27
C TYR A 49 -14.69 13.53 0.91
N ASP A 50 -15.72 13.98 1.64
CA ASP A 50 -15.61 14.81 2.84
C ASP A 50 -16.08 14.11 4.13
N GLY A 51 -16.31 12.79 4.04
CA GLY A 51 -16.85 12.03 5.15
C GLY A 51 -15.82 11.72 6.24
N ARG A 52 -16.28 11.04 7.29
CA ARG A 52 -15.40 10.56 8.36
C ARG A 52 -14.61 9.33 7.93
N ILE A 53 -13.40 9.21 8.44
CA ILE A 53 -12.60 8.00 8.32
C ILE A 53 -12.41 7.35 9.70
N SER A 54 -12.04 6.08 9.69
CA SER A 54 -11.51 5.37 10.87
C SER A 54 -10.10 4.91 10.55
N VAL A 55 -9.13 5.21 11.43
CA VAL A 55 -7.72 4.85 11.26
C VAL A 55 -7.37 3.65 12.13
N PHE A 56 -6.53 2.76 11.61
CA PHE A 56 -6.12 1.52 12.26
C PHE A 56 -4.61 1.42 12.31
N ASN A 57 -4.10 0.79 13.37
CA ASN A 57 -2.66 0.59 13.55
C ASN A 57 -2.15 -0.71 12.90
N SER A 58 -3.04 -1.55 12.39
CA SER A 58 -2.67 -2.80 11.72
C SER A 58 -3.81 -3.34 10.87
N ALA A 59 -3.45 -4.11 9.83
CA ALA A 59 -4.37 -4.94 9.06
C ALA A 59 -3.89 -6.39 9.11
N ALA A 60 -4.80 -7.35 8.97
CA ALA A 60 -4.45 -8.76 8.86
C ALA A 60 -4.49 -9.18 7.40
N ALA A 61 -3.43 -9.81 6.91
CA ALA A 61 -3.37 -10.44 5.60
C ALA A 61 -3.44 -11.96 5.77
N THR A 62 -4.27 -12.63 4.97
CA THR A 62 -4.42 -14.09 4.99
C THR A 62 -4.15 -14.61 3.60
N PHE A 63 -3.13 -15.44 3.45
CA PHE A 63 -2.60 -15.85 2.15
C PHE A 63 -2.21 -17.33 2.14
N TYR A 64 -2.04 -17.89 0.95
CA TYR A 64 -1.62 -19.27 0.77
C TYR A 64 -0.10 -19.35 0.69
N ALA A 65 0.51 -20.01 1.68
CA ALA A 65 1.94 -20.26 1.74
C ALA A 65 2.14 -21.66 2.34
N PRO A 66 2.06 -22.72 1.52
CA PRO A 66 2.15 -24.09 2.01
C PRO A 66 3.54 -24.31 2.61
N SER A 67 3.56 -24.58 3.91
CA SER A 67 4.75 -24.87 4.69
C SER A 67 4.37 -25.81 5.83
N ASP A 68 5.35 -26.45 6.45
CA ASP A 68 5.11 -27.30 7.63
C ASP A 68 4.39 -26.54 8.76
N ILE A 69 4.57 -25.21 8.83
CA ILE A 69 3.95 -24.33 9.83
C ILE A 69 2.50 -23.99 9.47
N SER A 70 2.17 -23.92 8.17
CA SER A 70 0.85 -23.50 7.67
C SER A 70 -0.24 -24.59 7.71
N GLY A 71 0.11 -25.77 8.24
CA GLY A 71 -0.81 -26.90 8.38
C GLY A 71 -1.31 -27.47 7.05
N ILE A 72 -2.30 -28.37 7.14
CA ILE A 72 -2.80 -29.16 5.99
C ILE A 72 -3.45 -28.28 4.91
N THR A 73 -3.98 -27.11 5.28
CA THR A 73 -4.62 -26.17 4.34
C THR A 73 -3.64 -25.20 3.69
N GLY A 74 -2.41 -25.09 4.20
CA GLY A 74 -1.38 -24.20 3.65
C GLY A 74 -1.66 -22.69 3.80
N MET A 75 -2.64 -22.30 4.62
CA MET A 75 -3.01 -20.89 4.82
C MET A 75 -2.21 -20.27 5.97
N CYS A 76 -1.63 -19.10 5.73
CA CYS A 76 -0.94 -18.29 6.71
C CYS A 76 -1.73 -17.01 7.00
N ARG A 77 -1.60 -16.48 8.22
CA ARG A 77 -2.13 -15.17 8.59
C ARG A 77 -1.07 -14.34 9.28
N GLU A 78 -0.84 -13.15 8.75
CA GLU A 78 0.11 -12.17 9.28
C GLU A 78 -0.63 -10.88 9.65
N TYR A 79 -0.04 -10.13 10.58
CA TYR A 79 -0.47 -8.77 10.89
C TYR A 79 0.57 -7.80 10.36
N ILE A 80 0.11 -6.86 9.54
CA ILE A 80 0.90 -5.80 8.96
C ILE A 80 0.68 -4.56 9.84
N HIS A 81 1.74 -3.98 10.36
CA HIS A 81 1.68 -2.87 11.30
C HIS A 81 1.94 -1.52 10.62
N SER A 82 1.14 -0.55 11.05
CA SER A 82 1.32 0.86 10.75
C SER A 82 1.03 1.64 12.03
N CYS A 83 1.93 1.49 13.00
CA CYS A 83 1.83 2.04 14.34
C CYS A 83 2.68 3.32 14.43
N PRO A 84 2.09 4.53 14.53
CA PRO A 84 2.86 5.77 14.64
C PRO A 84 3.71 5.87 15.90
N SER A 85 3.32 5.17 16.98
CA SER A 85 4.12 5.03 18.20
C SER A 85 4.01 3.61 18.72
N TRP A 86 5.08 2.84 18.55
CA TRP A 86 5.16 1.48 19.06
C TRP A 86 5.89 1.47 20.40
N ARG A 87 5.26 0.93 21.46
CA ARG A 87 5.82 0.85 22.83
C ARG A 87 6.33 2.19 23.38
N ASN A 88 5.62 3.29 23.10
CA ASN A 88 6.04 4.67 23.41
C ASN A 88 7.39 5.08 22.78
N GLY A 89 7.79 4.39 21.71
CA GLY A 89 8.99 4.66 20.94
C GLY A 89 8.66 5.09 19.51
N TYR A 90 9.58 4.77 18.61
CA TYR A 90 9.49 5.07 17.18
C TYR A 90 8.29 4.38 16.50
N ALA A 91 7.92 4.92 15.35
CA ALA A 91 6.92 4.31 14.50
C ALA A 91 7.37 2.92 14.05
N GLN A 92 6.43 1.98 14.02
CA GLN A 92 6.60 0.68 13.37
C GLN A 92 5.71 0.67 12.14
N LEU A 93 6.34 0.86 10.98
CA LEU A 93 5.69 0.90 9.67
C LEU A 93 6.28 -0.24 8.85
N ASP A 94 5.49 -1.29 8.64
CA ASP A 94 5.92 -2.47 7.90
C ASP A 94 5.89 -2.22 6.39
N CYS A 95 6.69 -2.98 5.65
CA CYS A 95 6.56 -3.09 4.20
C CYS A 95 5.68 -4.29 3.86
N ALA A 96 5.05 -4.25 2.68
CA ALA A 96 4.17 -5.32 2.23
C ALA A 96 4.31 -5.56 0.73
N PHE A 97 4.05 -6.79 0.31
CA PHE A 97 3.82 -7.12 -1.09
C PHE A 97 2.39 -6.74 -1.48
N VAL A 98 2.26 -6.14 -2.65
CA VAL A 98 0.98 -5.74 -3.24
C VAL A 98 0.85 -6.40 -4.60
N THR A 99 -0.29 -7.03 -4.85
CA THR A 99 -0.61 -7.62 -6.15
C THR A 99 -0.97 -6.53 -7.14
N THR A 100 -0.13 -6.31 -8.15
CA THR A 100 -0.34 -5.32 -9.21
C THR A 100 -0.67 -5.96 -10.54
N ASN A 101 -0.25 -7.21 -10.77
CA ASN A 101 -0.68 -8.00 -11.91
C ASN A 101 -0.93 -9.46 -11.49
N PRO A 102 -2.20 -9.87 -11.29
CA PRO A 102 -2.54 -11.23 -10.85
C PRO A 102 -2.29 -12.30 -11.91
N GLU A 103 -2.05 -11.93 -13.17
CA GLU A 103 -1.77 -12.87 -14.26
C GLU A 103 -0.29 -13.29 -14.32
N LEU A 104 0.57 -12.63 -13.53
CA LEU A 104 2.01 -12.93 -13.47
C LEU A 104 2.35 -13.71 -12.22
N GLU A 105 3.26 -14.68 -12.35
CA GLU A 105 3.68 -15.51 -11.24
C GLU A 105 4.77 -14.84 -10.38
N GLY A 106 4.70 -15.11 -9.07
CA GLY A 106 5.71 -14.69 -8.10
C GLY A 106 5.92 -13.17 -8.09
N MET A 107 7.18 -12.76 -7.96
CA MET A 107 7.57 -11.36 -7.83
C MET A 107 7.28 -10.50 -9.06
N LEU A 108 7.00 -11.10 -10.23
CA LEU A 108 6.66 -10.33 -11.43
C LEU A 108 5.25 -9.73 -11.37
N GLY A 109 4.33 -10.37 -10.62
CA GLY A 109 2.97 -9.88 -10.37
C GLY A 109 2.83 -9.03 -9.11
N LEU A 110 3.92 -8.83 -8.39
CA LEU A 110 3.95 -8.14 -7.10
C LEU A 110 4.82 -6.89 -7.18
N ASP A 111 4.39 -5.85 -6.49
CA ASP A 111 5.20 -4.69 -6.14
C ASP A 111 5.34 -4.58 -4.62
N ILE A 112 6.30 -3.77 -4.17
CA ILE A 112 6.60 -3.58 -2.76
C ILE A 112 6.19 -2.17 -2.36
N VAL A 113 5.55 -2.07 -1.21
CA VAL A 113 5.18 -0.79 -0.62
C VAL A 113 5.60 -0.67 0.83
N HIS A 114 5.84 0.56 1.28
CA HIS A 114 5.92 0.91 2.69
C HIS A 114 4.55 1.42 3.17
N ILE A 115 3.97 0.79 4.20
CA ILE A 115 2.64 1.15 4.69
C ILE A 115 2.72 2.32 5.68
N LEU A 116 2.13 3.46 5.31
CA LEU A 116 2.16 4.68 6.11
C LEU A 116 0.96 4.81 7.05
N ALA A 117 -0.21 4.32 6.64
CA ALA A 117 -1.41 4.26 7.49
C ALA A 117 -2.42 3.25 6.95
N PHE A 118 -3.22 2.66 7.84
CA PHE A 118 -4.46 1.99 7.48
C PHE A 118 -5.65 2.85 7.86
N PHE A 119 -6.64 2.95 6.98
CA PHE A 119 -7.88 3.63 7.29
C PHE A 119 -9.05 3.01 6.54
N SER A 120 -10.27 3.39 6.90
CA SER A 120 -11.46 2.99 6.19
C SER A 120 -12.50 4.09 6.17
N PHE A 121 -13.38 4.02 5.19
CA PHE A 121 -14.49 4.96 5.07
C PHE A 121 -15.70 4.35 4.36
N MET A 122 -16.81 5.07 4.37
CA MET A 122 -18.07 4.67 3.75
C MET A 122 -18.50 5.72 2.73
N GLN A 123 -18.71 5.32 1.48
CA GLN A 123 -19.20 6.21 0.43
C GLN A 123 -20.28 5.50 -0.39
N HIS A 124 -21.41 6.17 -0.59
CA HIS A 124 -22.57 5.61 -1.30
C HIS A 124 -23.02 4.23 -0.77
N GLY A 125 -22.84 3.98 0.54
CA GLY A 125 -23.18 2.69 1.18
C GLY A 125 -22.16 1.57 0.97
N LYS A 126 -21.04 1.82 0.28
CA LYS A 126 -19.92 0.88 0.12
C LYS A 126 -18.81 1.20 1.12
N TYR A 127 -18.30 0.14 1.75
CA TYR A 127 -17.17 0.20 2.67
C TYR A 127 -15.86 0.07 1.91
N TYR A 128 -14.91 0.95 2.20
CA TYR A 128 -13.60 0.99 1.57
C TYR A 128 -12.51 0.86 2.64
N PRO A 129 -11.95 -0.34 2.85
CA PRO A 129 -10.72 -0.53 3.61
C PRO A 129 -9.52 -0.14 2.75
N CYS A 130 -8.73 0.83 3.21
CA CYS A 130 -7.63 1.41 2.45
C CYS A 130 -6.32 1.51 3.24
N ALA A 131 -5.21 1.56 2.51
CA ALA A 131 -3.90 1.88 3.04
C ALA A 131 -3.31 3.08 2.30
N VAL A 132 -2.67 3.99 3.02
CA VAL A 132 -1.78 5.00 2.45
C VAL A 132 -0.40 4.37 2.34
N VAL A 133 0.19 4.39 1.15
CA VAL A 133 1.42 3.67 0.87
C VAL A 133 2.44 4.52 0.14
N ARG A 134 3.72 4.19 0.33
CA ARG A 134 4.82 4.67 -0.50
C ARG A 134 5.36 3.52 -1.33
N TRP A 135 5.52 3.72 -2.62
CA TRP A 135 5.99 2.70 -3.54
C TRP A 135 7.51 2.56 -3.52
N PHE A 136 7.96 1.32 -3.71
CA PHE A 136 9.30 1.02 -4.18
C PHE A 136 9.25 0.60 -5.64
N VAL A 137 10.36 0.81 -6.35
CA VAL A 137 10.56 0.32 -7.71
C VAL A 137 11.60 -0.79 -7.65
N ARG A 138 11.28 -1.93 -8.24
CA ARG A 138 12.18 -3.08 -8.37
C ARG A 138 13.02 -2.97 -9.64
N LEU A 139 14.23 -3.53 -9.59
CA LEU A 139 15.00 -3.79 -10.81
C LEU A 139 14.34 -4.90 -11.64
N GLU A 140 14.77 -5.02 -12.90
CA GLU A 140 14.18 -5.97 -13.85
C GLU A 140 14.41 -7.44 -13.45
N GLU A 141 15.56 -7.73 -12.87
CA GLU A 141 15.99 -9.08 -12.48
C GLU A 141 16.45 -9.12 -11.02
N PRO A 142 16.31 -10.28 -10.34
CA PRO A 142 16.88 -10.47 -9.01
C PRO A 142 18.41 -10.50 -9.07
N ASP A 143 19.04 -10.18 -7.96
CA ASP A 143 20.48 -10.29 -7.77
C ASP A 143 20.94 -11.74 -8.03
N PRO A 144 21.95 -11.97 -8.89
CA PRO A 144 22.33 -13.32 -9.33
C PRO A 144 22.97 -14.16 -8.22
N ASP A 145 23.55 -13.53 -7.20
CA ASP A 145 24.26 -14.22 -6.13
C ASP A 145 23.30 -14.62 -4.99
N THR A 146 22.35 -13.76 -4.65
CA THR A 146 21.41 -13.94 -3.52
C THR A 146 20.02 -14.40 -3.95
N GLY A 147 19.65 -14.19 -5.22
CA GLY A 147 18.29 -14.39 -5.73
C GLY A 147 17.26 -13.38 -5.20
N MET A 148 17.71 -12.34 -4.48
CA MET A 148 16.83 -11.32 -3.90
C MET A 148 16.54 -10.21 -4.90
N TRP A 149 15.33 -9.66 -4.84
CA TRP A 149 14.96 -8.51 -5.67
C TRP A 149 15.52 -7.23 -5.06
N ILE A 150 16.33 -6.51 -5.85
CA ILE A 150 16.82 -5.20 -5.47
C ILE A 150 15.72 -4.17 -5.77
N ILE A 151 15.47 -3.31 -4.79
CA ILE A 151 14.48 -2.24 -4.89
C ILE A 151 15.09 -0.91 -4.49
N HIS A 152 14.54 0.17 -5.01
CA HIS A 152 14.84 1.54 -4.59
C HIS A 152 13.53 2.31 -4.33
N PRO A 153 13.56 3.41 -3.55
CA PRO A 153 12.38 4.24 -3.37
C PRO A 153 11.81 4.69 -4.72
N GLY A 154 10.50 4.54 -4.90
CA GLY A 154 9.79 5.08 -6.05
C GLY A 154 9.67 6.60 -5.94
N LEU A 155 9.80 7.30 -7.06
CA LEU A 155 9.68 8.74 -7.14
C LEU A 155 8.65 9.13 -8.20
N ASN A 156 7.81 10.11 -7.87
CA ASN A 156 6.86 10.69 -8.81
C ASN A 156 7.53 11.67 -9.78
N ALA A 157 6.75 12.26 -10.70
CA ALA A 157 7.24 13.22 -11.70
C ALA A 157 7.94 14.46 -11.10
N ASN A 158 7.65 14.80 -9.84
CA ASN A 158 8.26 15.92 -9.11
C ASN A 158 9.48 15.50 -8.28
N ASN A 159 9.98 14.27 -8.47
CA ASN A 159 11.09 13.70 -7.73
C ASN A 159 10.84 13.63 -6.20
N GLN A 160 9.57 13.50 -5.81
CA GLN A 160 9.13 13.24 -4.44
C GLN A 160 8.75 11.76 -4.28
N PRO A 161 8.69 11.23 -3.05
CA PRO A 161 8.28 9.84 -2.84
C PRO A 161 6.95 9.54 -3.52
N ASP A 162 6.93 8.48 -4.33
CA ASP A 162 5.72 8.02 -4.99
C ASP A 162 4.76 7.42 -3.95
N MET A 163 3.58 8.01 -3.82
CA MET A 163 2.61 7.68 -2.78
C MET A 163 1.23 7.52 -3.41
N SER A 164 0.43 6.61 -2.86
CA SER A 164 -0.95 6.41 -3.29
C SER A 164 -1.82 5.86 -2.16
N ILE A 165 -3.13 5.79 -2.43
CA ILE A 165 -4.07 5.03 -1.62
C ILE A 165 -4.43 3.76 -2.36
N ILE A 166 -4.28 2.60 -1.72
CA ILE A 166 -4.64 1.30 -2.26
C ILE A 166 -5.74 0.64 -1.43
N HIS A 167 -6.50 -0.26 -2.06
CA HIS A 167 -7.47 -1.10 -1.36
C HIS A 167 -6.75 -2.21 -0.59
N LEU A 168 -7.22 -2.58 0.60
CA LEU A 168 -6.55 -3.61 1.42
C LEU A 168 -6.46 -4.98 0.74
N ASP A 169 -7.42 -5.31 -0.13
CA ASP A 169 -7.44 -6.60 -0.84
C ASP A 169 -6.28 -6.78 -1.83
N THR A 170 -5.56 -5.71 -2.19
CA THR A 170 -4.36 -5.84 -3.03
C THR A 170 -3.13 -6.27 -2.21
N ILE A 171 -3.16 -6.12 -0.88
CA ILE A 171 -2.04 -6.46 -0.01
C ILE A 171 -1.98 -7.97 0.18
N TYR A 172 -0.85 -8.56 -0.21
CA TYR A 172 -0.64 -10.01 -0.15
C TYR A 172 -0.13 -10.47 1.23
N CYS A 173 1.04 -9.99 1.66
CA CYS A 173 1.63 -10.29 2.97
C CYS A 173 2.75 -9.29 3.33
N VAL A 174 3.36 -9.44 4.52
CA VAL A 174 4.49 -8.60 4.94
C VAL A 174 5.70 -8.83 4.03
N ALA A 175 6.40 -7.75 3.67
CA ALA A 175 7.69 -7.80 3.00
C ALA A 175 8.79 -7.38 3.96
N HIS A 176 9.84 -8.18 4.06
CA HIS A 176 11.03 -7.85 4.83
C HIS A 176 12.12 -7.30 3.91
N LEU A 177 12.56 -6.08 4.18
CA LEU A 177 13.64 -5.44 3.44
C LEU A 177 14.94 -5.56 4.22
N ILE A 178 16.02 -5.87 3.51
CA ILE A 178 17.38 -5.81 4.04
C ILE A 178 18.22 -4.85 3.19
N PRO A 179 19.21 -4.17 3.79
CA PRO A 179 20.12 -3.33 3.02
C PRO A 179 20.91 -4.12 1.98
N VAL A 180 21.23 -3.50 0.85
CA VAL A 180 22.28 -3.99 -0.04
C VAL A 180 23.62 -3.76 0.66
N TYR A 181 24.38 -4.83 0.88
CA TYR A 181 25.69 -4.77 1.51
C TYR A 181 26.79 -4.77 0.46
N GLY A 182 27.81 -3.90 0.62
CA GLY A 182 28.92 -3.76 -0.32
C GLY A 182 28.72 -2.64 -1.34
N THR A 183 29.64 -2.53 -2.28
CA THR A 183 29.56 -1.59 -3.42
C THR A 183 29.03 -2.33 -4.64
N GLN A 184 27.97 -1.79 -5.24
CA GLN A 184 27.54 -2.15 -6.60
C GLN A 184 28.55 -1.67 -7.64
#